data_AF-A0A356T0F7-F1
#
_entry.id   AF-A0A356T0F7-F1
#
_cell.length_a   1.000
_cell.length_b   1.000
_cell.length_c   1.000
_cell.angle_alpha   90.00
_cell.angle_beta   90.00
_cell.angle_gamma   90.00
#
_symmetry.space_group_name_H-M   'P 1'
#
loop_
_entity.id
_entity.type
_entity.pdbx_description
1 polymer ?
#
loop_
_entity_poly.entity_id
_entity_poly.type
_entity_poly.pdbx_seq_one_letter_code
_entity_poly.pdbx_strand_id
1 'polypeptide(L)'
;MRRLTTWLLAASALLLACEEDAEPMEDVVLTTESERLENAGEGLYRRYCALCHGRDGEGYAADDAPALASPEWLRSASDEFIRSALEEGRPGTAMSAWSRTHGGPLNEAQIEAIVTYLRSWQRHPQVDVEQVPVVGDAGRGRVVYASECAQCHGANGEGVDAIQLRNPQLLATASDGFLQYAILHGRTGTRMPAFRDRLAPDQVNDVVAHLRSFDRRRPPAHAHPGD
;
A
#
# COMPACT_ATOMS: atom_id res chain seq x y z
N MET A 1 42.27 77.61 44.52
CA MET A 1 41.01 78.07 43.87
C MET A 1 41.06 77.67 42.40
N ARG A 2 40.05 76.90 41.93
CA ARG A 2 39.69 76.63 40.50
C ARG A 2 40.71 75.79 39.70
N ARG A 3 40.35 74.87 38.79
CA ARG A 3 39.11 74.23 38.33
C ARG A 3 39.54 73.00 37.49
N LEU A 4 38.78 71.90 37.65
CA LEU A 4 38.30 70.92 36.66
C LEU A 4 39.06 70.71 35.34
N THR A 5 39.39 69.44 35.03
CA THR A 5 38.87 68.79 33.81
C THR A 5 38.94 67.26 33.92
N THR A 6 37.75 66.67 33.89
CA THR A 6 37.41 65.24 33.82
C THR A 6 37.81 64.66 32.47
N TRP A 7 38.45 63.49 32.45
CA TRP A 7 38.58 62.66 31.24
C TRP A 7 37.87 61.33 31.45
N LEU A 8 36.92 61.06 30.55
CA LEU A 8 36.23 59.80 30.38
C LEU A 8 37.19 58.71 29.91
N LEU A 9 37.12 57.53 30.51
CA LEU A 9 37.38 56.26 29.83
C LEU A 9 36.28 55.28 30.23
N ALA A 10 35.42 54.96 29.26
CA ALA A 10 34.41 53.93 29.35
C ALA A 10 35.10 52.56 29.28
N ALA A 11 34.94 51.75 30.33
CA ALA A 11 35.29 50.33 30.30
C ALA A 11 34.06 49.56 29.81
N SER A 12 34.06 49.17 28.54
CA SER A 12 33.11 48.20 28.00
C SER A 12 33.47 46.81 28.55
N ALA A 13 32.72 46.36 29.55
CA ALA A 13 32.74 44.98 29.99
C ALA A 13 32.04 44.12 28.94
N LEU A 14 32.83 43.28 28.27
CA LEU A 14 32.41 42.26 27.32
C LEU A 14 31.60 41.20 28.10
N LEU A 15 30.27 41.24 27.97
CA LEU A 15 29.38 40.16 28.38
C LEU A 15 29.57 39.01 27.39
N LEU A 16 30.32 37.99 27.81
CA LEU A 16 30.41 36.71 27.13
C LEU A 16 29.09 35.97 27.41
N ALA A 17 28.13 36.07 26.50
CA ALA A 17 26.97 35.19 26.49
C ALA A 17 27.43 33.79 26.07
N CYS A 18 27.23 32.79 26.93
CA CYS A 18 27.09 31.41 26.48
C CYS A 18 25.70 31.32 25.84
N GLU A 19 25.63 31.41 24.52
CA GLU A 19 24.53 30.85 23.76
C GLU A 19 24.82 29.34 23.66
N GLU A 20 24.22 28.56 24.57
CA GLU A 20 24.02 27.14 24.31
C GLU A 20 22.93 27.06 23.23
N ASP A 21 23.37 26.90 21.99
CA ASP A 21 22.52 26.61 20.85
C ASP A 21 21.76 25.30 21.11
N ALA A 22 20.56 25.43 21.67
CA ALA A 22 19.59 24.36 21.77
C ALA A 22 18.99 24.14 20.37
N GLU A 23 19.62 23.24 19.61
CA GLU A 23 19.08 22.72 18.34
C GLU A 23 17.69 22.08 18.56
N PRO A 24 16.76 22.19 17.58
CA PRO A 24 15.36 21.84 17.77
C PRO A 24 15.14 20.33 17.95
N MET A 25 14.44 19.96 19.03
CA MET A 25 14.14 18.58 19.46
C MET A 25 13.10 17.80 18.63
N GLU A 26 12.54 18.35 17.56
CA GLU A 26 11.43 17.70 16.83
C GLU A 26 11.88 16.53 15.93
N ASP A 27 13.04 16.61 15.26
CA ASP A 27 13.47 15.60 14.28
C ASP A 27 13.99 14.29 14.90
N VAL A 28 14.54 14.33 16.13
CA VAL A 28 15.08 13.13 16.81
C VAL A 28 13.97 12.26 17.39
N VAL A 29 12.81 12.83 17.75
CA VAL A 29 11.70 12.07 18.36
C VAL A 29 10.94 11.26 17.31
N LEU A 30 10.65 11.86 16.14
CA LEU A 30 9.94 11.22 15.03
C LEU A 30 10.67 9.97 14.48
N THR A 31 11.99 10.03 14.39
CA THR A 31 12.82 8.91 13.92
C THR A 31 12.78 7.74 14.90
N THR A 32 12.89 7.99 16.20
CA THR A 32 12.85 6.91 17.23
C THR A 32 11.49 6.24 17.36
N GLU A 33 10.38 6.96 17.10
CA GLU A 33 9.05 6.36 17.09
C GLU A 33 8.83 5.46 15.88
N SER A 34 9.24 5.93 14.69
CA SER A 34 9.15 5.16 13.45
C SER A 34 10.01 3.88 13.53
N GLU A 35 11.25 3.96 14.02
CA GLU A 35 12.12 2.79 14.21
C GLU A 35 11.53 1.79 15.21
N ARG A 36 10.92 2.26 16.30
CA ARG A 36 10.24 1.39 17.26
C ARG A 36 9.04 0.68 16.66
N LEU A 37 8.24 1.39 15.87
CA LEU A 37 7.08 0.82 15.17
C LEU A 37 7.52 -0.19 14.12
N GLU A 38 8.58 0.10 13.37
CA GLU A 38 9.17 -0.82 12.40
C GLU A 38 9.64 -2.12 13.08
N ASN A 39 10.42 -2.02 14.17
CA ASN A 39 10.91 -3.19 14.91
C ASN A 39 9.75 -4.02 15.52
N ALA A 40 8.72 -3.36 16.05
CA ALA A 40 7.51 -4.04 16.52
C ALA A 40 6.77 -4.75 15.37
N GLY A 41 6.66 -4.07 14.23
CA GLY A 41 6.06 -4.59 13.01
C GLY A 41 6.81 -5.79 12.46
N GLU A 42 8.14 -5.76 12.43
CA GLU A 42 8.97 -6.89 12.01
C GLU A 42 8.69 -8.13 12.88
N GLY A 43 8.68 -7.96 14.20
CA GLY A 43 8.40 -9.06 15.13
C GLY A 43 7.01 -9.67 14.91
N LEU A 44 6.00 -8.84 14.65
CA LEU A 44 4.63 -9.29 14.35
C LEU A 44 4.55 -9.98 12.99
N TYR A 45 5.18 -9.42 11.97
CA TYR A 45 5.23 -9.98 10.62
C TYR A 45 5.87 -11.37 10.63
N ARG A 46 7.03 -11.51 11.28
CA ARG A 46 7.72 -12.80 11.41
C ARG A 46 6.87 -13.85 12.13
N ARG A 47 6.06 -13.42 13.09
CA ARG A 47 5.21 -14.31 13.89
C ARG A 47 3.96 -14.77 13.15
N TYR A 48 3.31 -13.88 12.39
CA TYR A 48 1.97 -14.13 11.86
C TYR A 48 1.89 -14.20 10.33
N CYS A 49 2.77 -13.50 9.61
CA CYS A 49 2.63 -13.29 8.18
C CYS A 49 3.66 -14.08 7.36
N ALA A 50 4.89 -14.20 7.88
CA ALA A 50 6.02 -14.76 7.15
C ALA A 50 5.84 -16.23 6.73
N LEU A 51 4.99 -16.98 7.43
CA LEU A 51 4.69 -18.37 7.09
C LEU A 51 4.10 -18.49 5.67
N CYS A 52 3.28 -17.54 5.25
CA CYS A 52 2.64 -17.56 3.93
C CYS A 52 3.29 -16.56 2.97
N HIS A 53 3.60 -15.35 3.43
CA HIS A 53 4.12 -14.27 2.59
C HIS A 53 5.64 -14.30 2.41
N GLY A 54 6.34 -15.27 2.99
CA GLY A 54 7.79 -15.35 2.97
C GLY A 54 8.44 -14.49 4.05
N ARG A 55 9.71 -14.75 4.34
CA ARG A 55 10.40 -14.06 5.45
C ARG A 55 10.64 -12.58 5.12
N ASP A 56 10.90 -12.30 3.86
CA ASP A 56 11.26 -10.98 3.35
C ASP A 56 10.15 -10.44 2.41
N GLY A 57 8.94 -10.99 2.49
CA GLY A 57 7.78 -10.56 1.70
C GLY A 57 7.77 -11.06 0.26
N GLU A 58 8.56 -12.08 -0.08
CA GLU A 58 8.70 -12.64 -1.42
C GLU A 58 7.44 -13.35 -1.95
N GLY A 59 6.50 -13.70 -1.07
CA GLY A 59 5.27 -14.42 -1.40
C GLY A 59 5.48 -15.92 -1.64
N TYR A 60 4.39 -16.61 -1.95
CA TYR A 60 4.35 -18.02 -2.35
C TYR A 60 4.92 -19.04 -1.35
N ALA A 61 5.16 -18.67 -0.08
CA ALA A 61 5.64 -19.61 0.92
C ALA A 61 4.55 -20.62 1.34
N ALA A 62 3.29 -20.19 1.34
CA ALA A 62 2.11 -21.04 1.47
C ALA A 62 0.88 -20.42 0.78
N ASP A 63 -0.06 -21.27 0.35
CA ASP A 63 -1.40 -20.90 -0.15
C ASP A 63 -1.41 -19.81 -1.24
N ASP A 64 -0.41 -19.82 -2.12
CA ASP A 64 -0.19 -18.80 -3.17
C ASP A 64 -0.26 -17.35 -2.65
N ALA A 65 0.13 -17.13 -1.39
CA ALA A 65 0.06 -15.82 -0.76
C ALA A 65 0.91 -14.80 -1.54
N PRO A 66 0.39 -13.57 -1.76
CA PRO A 66 1.03 -12.61 -2.64
C PRO A 66 2.37 -12.09 -2.09
N ALA A 67 3.26 -11.70 -3.00
CA ALA A 67 4.52 -11.03 -2.68
C ALA A 67 4.26 -9.60 -2.21
N LEU A 68 4.44 -9.36 -0.91
CA LEU A 68 4.24 -8.05 -0.27
C LEU A 68 5.44 -7.12 -0.44
N ALA A 69 6.62 -7.65 -0.77
CA ALA A 69 7.81 -6.87 -1.10
C ALA A 69 7.90 -6.48 -2.58
N SER A 70 6.88 -6.79 -3.40
CA SER A 70 6.84 -6.37 -4.81
C SER A 70 6.91 -4.83 -4.89
N PRO A 71 7.89 -4.26 -5.62
CA PRO A 71 8.02 -2.81 -5.76
C PRO A 71 6.78 -2.16 -6.35
N GLU A 72 6.18 -2.77 -7.38
CA GLU A 72 4.96 -2.26 -8.00
C GLU A 72 3.78 -2.30 -7.02
N TRP A 73 3.68 -3.34 -6.20
CA TRP A 73 2.62 -3.44 -5.18
C TRP A 73 2.75 -2.34 -4.15
N LEU A 74 3.93 -2.23 -3.50
CA LEU A 74 4.18 -1.21 -2.48
C LEU A 74 3.92 0.21 -3.00
N ARG A 75 4.35 0.50 -4.24
CA ARG A 75 4.13 1.82 -4.85
C ARG A 75 2.66 2.15 -5.08
N SER A 76 1.84 1.17 -5.47
CA SER A 76 0.44 1.39 -5.85
C SER A 76 -0.56 1.20 -4.71
N ALA A 77 -0.24 0.36 -3.72
CA ALA A 77 -1.12 0.07 -2.60
C ALA A 77 -1.12 1.25 -1.64
N SER A 78 -2.28 1.80 -1.30
CA SER A 78 -2.42 2.78 -0.23
C SER A 78 -2.30 2.11 1.14
N ASP A 79 -1.96 2.87 2.18
CA ASP A 79 -1.92 2.35 3.55
C ASP A 79 -3.27 1.82 3.99
N GLU A 80 -4.34 2.51 3.58
CA GLU A 80 -5.70 2.05 3.84
C GLU A 80 -6.00 0.71 3.18
N PHE A 81 -5.59 0.51 1.92
CA PHE A 81 -5.77 -0.77 1.25
C PHE A 81 -5.05 -1.92 1.98
N ILE A 82 -3.86 -1.66 2.52
CA ILE A 82 -3.09 -2.64 3.31
C ILE A 82 -3.76 -2.87 4.66
N ARG A 83 -4.13 -1.79 5.37
CA ARG A 83 -4.78 -1.82 6.67
C ARG A 83 -6.08 -2.60 6.64
N SER A 84 -7.01 -2.27 5.73
CA SER A 84 -8.29 -3.00 5.65
C SER A 84 -8.06 -4.49 5.33
N ALA A 85 -7.04 -4.83 4.55
CA ALA A 85 -6.70 -6.23 4.27
C ALA A 85 -6.16 -6.99 5.48
N LEU A 86 -5.42 -6.32 6.37
CA LEU A 86 -4.99 -6.89 7.64
C LEU A 86 -6.17 -7.00 8.61
N GLU A 87 -7.00 -5.97 8.69
CA GLU A 87 -8.12 -5.93 9.61
C GLU A 87 -9.18 -6.98 9.30
N GLU A 88 -9.67 -6.99 8.06
CA GLU A 88 -10.80 -7.82 7.63
C GLU A 88 -10.38 -9.12 6.95
N GLY A 89 -9.10 -9.26 6.61
CA GLY A 89 -8.60 -10.37 5.81
C GLY A 89 -9.10 -10.34 4.36
N ARG A 90 -9.05 -11.49 3.70
CA ARG A 90 -9.61 -11.72 2.36
C ARG A 90 -10.56 -12.92 2.45
N PRO A 91 -11.88 -12.70 2.67
CA PRO A 91 -12.86 -13.76 2.88
C PRO A 91 -12.87 -14.79 1.75
N GLY A 92 -12.90 -16.08 2.09
CA GLY A 92 -12.85 -17.16 1.09
C GLY A 92 -11.42 -17.50 0.61
N THR A 93 -10.39 -16.99 1.28
CA THR A 93 -8.98 -17.36 1.10
C THR A 93 -8.36 -17.75 2.45
N ALA A 94 -7.09 -18.17 2.46
CA ALA A 94 -6.34 -18.45 3.69
C ALA A 94 -6.02 -17.19 4.53
N MET A 95 -6.08 -16.00 3.94
CA MET A 95 -5.79 -14.75 4.65
C MET A 95 -6.97 -14.33 5.52
N SER A 96 -6.99 -14.79 6.78
CA SER A 96 -8.00 -14.43 7.77
C SER A 96 -7.93 -12.96 8.19
N ALA A 97 -8.97 -12.49 8.86
CA ALA A 97 -8.95 -11.22 9.59
C ALA A 97 -7.96 -11.27 10.76
N TRP A 98 -7.21 -10.19 10.97
CA TRP A 98 -6.22 -10.11 12.05
C TRP A 98 -6.56 -9.09 13.13
N SER A 99 -7.48 -8.15 12.88
CA SER A 99 -7.90 -7.21 13.92
C SER A 99 -8.77 -7.88 14.96
N ARG A 100 -8.66 -7.43 16.21
CA ARG A 100 -9.53 -7.85 17.32
C ARG A 100 -11.00 -7.59 17.05
N THR A 101 -11.32 -6.51 16.33
CA THR A 101 -12.70 -6.16 15.94
C THR A 101 -13.30 -7.15 14.94
N HIS A 102 -12.47 -7.88 14.21
CA HIS A 102 -12.87 -8.90 13.24
C HIS A 102 -12.46 -10.33 13.66
N GLY A 103 -12.16 -10.53 14.95
CA GLY A 103 -11.90 -11.86 15.54
C GLY A 103 -10.44 -12.32 15.53
N GLY A 104 -9.51 -11.49 15.05
CA GLY A 104 -8.07 -11.73 15.10
C GLY A 104 -7.41 -11.28 16.40
N PRO A 105 -6.09 -11.51 16.57
CA PRO A 105 -5.38 -11.24 17.82
C PRO A 105 -4.87 -9.79 17.95
N LEU A 106 -4.79 -9.03 16.86
CA LEU A 106 -4.06 -7.78 16.78
C LEU A 106 -4.93 -6.56 17.12
N ASN A 107 -4.38 -5.64 17.91
CA ASN A 107 -5.00 -4.33 18.09
C ASN A 107 -4.54 -3.34 16.99
N GLU A 108 -5.15 -2.15 16.97
CA GLU A 108 -4.87 -1.10 15.99
C GLU A 108 -3.38 -0.76 15.88
N ALA A 109 -2.72 -0.50 17.02
CA ALA A 109 -1.29 -0.15 17.04
C ALA A 109 -0.39 -1.27 16.49
N GLN A 110 -0.78 -2.54 16.66
CA GLN A 110 -0.06 -3.68 16.09
C GLN A 110 -0.26 -3.78 14.57
N ILE A 111 -1.45 -3.45 14.07
CA ILE A 111 -1.71 -3.40 12.63
C ILE A 111 -0.90 -2.26 11.99
N GLU A 112 -0.91 -1.08 12.61
CA GLU A 112 -0.13 0.07 12.15
C GLU A 112 1.38 -0.22 12.16
N ALA A 113 1.88 -0.92 13.18
CA ALA A 113 3.27 -1.36 13.22
C ALA A 113 3.60 -2.30 12.03
N ILE A 114 2.72 -3.23 11.67
CA ILE A 114 2.90 -4.09 10.49
C ILE A 114 2.89 -3.26 9.21
N VAL A 115 1.93 -2.34 9.04
CA VAL A 115 1.89 -1.44 7.87
C VAL A 115 3.21 -0.65 7.76
N THR A 116 3.68 -0.09 8.87
CA THR A 116 4.97 0.63 8.95
C THR A 116 6.13 -0.25 8.51
N TYR A 117 6.20 -1.50 8.98
CA TYR A 117 7.24 -2.44 8.59
C TYR A 117 7.17 -2.80 7.09
N LEU A 118 5.98 -3.05 6.54
CA LEU A 118 5.84 -3.27 5.09
C LEU A 118 6.32 -2.06 4.28
N ARG A 119 6.12 -0.84 4.79
CA ARG A 119 6.60 0.39 4.17
C ARG A 119 8.11 0.57 4.24
N SER A 120 8.80 -0.02 5.22
CA SER A 120 10.26 0.06 5.27
C SER A 120 10.96 -0.69 4.12
N TRP A 121 10.26 -1.63 3.48
CA TRP A 121 10.76 -2.30 2.26
C TRP A 121 10.64 -1.44 1.00
N GLN A 122 9.85 -0.36 1.03
CA GLN A 122 9.58 0.47 -0.12
C GLN A 122 10.83 1.27 -0.52
N ARG A 123 11.32 1.06 -1.74
CA ARG A 123 12.51 1.77 -2.29
C ARG A 123 12.18 2.97 -3.17
N HIS A 124 10.92 3.13 -3.54
CA HIS A 124 10.46 4.18 -4.44
C HIS A 124 9.18 4.83 -3.91
N PRO A 125 8.96 6.13 -4.15
CA PRO A 125 7.73 6.79 -3.74
C PRO A 125 6.49 6.08 -4.27
N GLN A 126 5.42 6.14 -3.47
CA GLN A 126 4.10 5.72 -3.91
C GLN A 126 3.68 6.51 -5.14
N VAL A 127 2.97 5.83 -6.03
CA VAL A 127 2.31 6.48 -7.16
C VAL A 127 0.92 6.91 -6.73
N ASP A 128 0.52 8.11 -7.16
CA ASP A 128 -0.86 8.51 -7.07
C ASP A 128 -1.65 7.72 -8.12
N VAL A 129 -2.48 6.80 -7.66
CA VAL A 129 -3.33 5.98 -8.53
C VAL A 129 -4.70 6.65 -8.63
N GLU A 130 -5.23 6.71 -9.85
CA GLU A 130 -6.54 7.32 -10.11
C GLU A 130 -7.63 6.68 -9.23
N GLN A 131 -8.43 7.54 -8.60
CA GLN A 131 -9.53 7.12 -7.72
C GLN A 131 -10.87 7.18 -8.45
N VAL A 132 -10.92 7.90 -9.57
CA VAL A 132 -12.12 7.97 -10.43
C VAL A 132 -12.39 6.62 -11.08
N PRO A 133 -13.65 6.13 -11.06
CA PRO A 133 -13.99 4.91 -11.75
C PRO A 133 -13.69 4.98 -13.25
N VAL A 134 -13.20 3.88 -13.81
CA VAL A 134 -12.93 3.82 -15.24
C VAL A 134 -14.23 3.77 -16.04
N VAL A 135 -14.16 4.30 -17.25
CA VAL A 135 -15.17 4.07 -18.28
C VAL A 135 -14.65 2.96 -19.18
N GLY A 136 -15.31 1.80 -19.14
CA GLY A 136 -14.94 0.62 -19.91
C GLY A 136 -16.15 -0.30 -20.11
N ASP A 137 -15.99 -1.25 -21.02
CA ASP A 137 -17.00 -2.24 -21.40
C ASP A 137 -16.65 -3.61 -20.82
N ALA A 138 -17.48 -4.07 -19.88
CA ALA A 138 -17.26 -5.34 -19.21
C ALA A 138 -17.38 -6.57 -20.13
N GLY A 139 -18.12 -6.46 -21.24
CA GLY A 139 -18.25 -7.51 -22.25
C GLY A 139 -16.97 -7.68 -23.05
N ARG A 140 -16.40 -6.57 -23.54
CA ARG A 140 -15.07 -6.57 -24.18
C ARG A 140 -13.98 -6.99 -23.20
N GLY A 141 -14.07 -6.50 -21.96
CA GLY A 141 -13.14 -6.85 -20.88
C GLY A 141 -13.12 -8.33 -20.55
N ARG A 142 -14.30 -8.99 -20.58
CA ARG A 142 -14.42 -10.44 -20.40
C ARG A 142 -13.62 -11.21 -21.45
N VAL A 143 -13.60 -10.76 -22.70
CA VAL A 143 -12.85 -11.42 -23.79
C VAL A 143 -11.36 -11.35 -23.53
N VAL A 144 -10.84 -10.17 -23.18
CA VAL A 144 -9.43 -9.97 -22.82
C VAL A 144 -9.06 -10.75 -21.56
N TYR A 145 -9.91 -10.70 -20.54
CA TYR A 145 -9.69 -11.44 -19.30
C TYR A 145 -9.58 -12.95 -19.52
N ALA A 146 -10.44 -13.50 -20.38
CA ALA A 146 -10.43 -14.92 -20.71
C ALA A 146 -9.14 -15.36 -21.40
N SER A 147 -8.51 -14.52 -22.23
CA SER A 147 -7.26 -14.85 -22.92
C SER A 147 -6.02 -14.60 -22.06
N GLU A 148 -5.99 -13.50 -21.31
CA GLU A 148 -4.76 -13.02 -20.65
C GLU A 148 -4.69 -13.33 -19.15
N CYS A 149 -5.83 -13.47 -18.47
CA CYS A 149 -5.88 -13.45 -17.00
C CYS A 149 -6.39 -14.76 -16.39
N ALA A 150 -7.37 -15.38 -17.05
CA ALA A 150 -8.13 -16.50 -16.50
C ALA A 150 -7.29 -17.75 -16.23
N GLN A 151 -6.15 -17.92 -16.90
CA GLN A 151 -5.26 -19.06 -16.67
C GLN A 151 -4.77 -19.15 -15.22
N CYS A 152 -4.48 -18.01 -14.59
CA CYS A 152 -3.99 -17.98 -13.20
C CYS A 152 -5.09 -17.58 -12.22
N HIS A 153 -5.91 -16.60 -12.59
CA HIS A 153 -6.94 -16.04 -11.70
C HIS A 153 -8.28 -16.80 -11.75
N GLY A 154 -8.41 -17.80 -12.63
CA GLY A 154 -9.64 -18.56 -12.84
C GLY A 154 -10.61 -17.85 -13.78
N ALA A 155 -11.59 -18.60 -14.31
CA ALA A 155 -12.52 -18.08 -15.31
C ALA A 155 -13.47 -17.01 -14.76
N ASN A 156 -13.73 -17.04 -13.45
CA ASN A 156 -14.58 -16.06 -12.76
C ASN A 156 -13.83 -15.33 -11.64
N GLY A 157 -12.50 -15.27 -11.69
CA GLY A 157 -11.68 -14.61 -10.67
C GLY A 157 -11.60 -15.35 -9.33
N GLU A 158 -11.92 -16.64 -9.27
CA GLU A 158 -11.82 -17.48 -8.07
C GLU A 158 -10.44 -17.54 -7.43
N GLY A 159 -9.38 -17.32 -8.21
CA GLY A 159 -8.01 -17.66 -7.85
C GLY A 159 -7.78 -19.17 -7.93
N VAL A 160 -6.97 -19.61 -8.90
CA VAL A 160 -6.56 -21.03 -9.01
C VAL A 160 -5.16 -21.18 -8.44
N ASP A 161 -4.19 -20.50 -9.08
CA ASP A 161 -2.78 -20.48 -8.65
C ASP A 161 -2.30 -19.03 -8.39
N ALA A 162 -3.25 -18.09 -8.25
CA ALA A 162 -3.00 -16.67 -8.04
C ALA A 162 -4.13 -16.06 -7.20
N ILE A 163 -3.99 -14.79 -6.83
CA ILE A 163 -4.97 -14.11 -5.98
C ILE A 163 -6.39 -14.18 -6.56
N GLN A 164 -7.36 -14.31 -5.66
CA GLN A 164 -8.78 -14.32 -5.98
C GLN A 164 -9.26 -12.89 -6.33
N LEU A 165 -9.40 -12.60 -7.63
CA LEU A 165 -9.82 -11.28 -8.11
C LEU A 165 -11.30 -10.96 -7.84
N ARG A 166 -12.15 -11.97 -7.66
CA ARG A 166 -13.56 -11.78 -7.27
C ARG A 166 -13.75 -11.55 -5.77
N ASN A 167 -12.67 -11.43 -5.00
CA ASN A 167 -12.75 -11.30 -3.56
C ASN A 167 -13.49 -10.00 -3.18
N PRO A 168 -14.54 -10.05 -2.36
CA PRO A 168 -15.38 -8.89 -2.08
C PRO A 168 -14.63 -7.80 -1.30
N GLN A 169 -13.70 -8.16 -0.44
CA GLN A 169 -12.91 -7.18 0.32
C GLN A 169 -11.89 -6.49 -0.63
N LEU A 170 -11.28 -7.24 -1.56
CA LEU A 170 -10.47 -6.67 -2.65
C LEU A 170 -11.24 -5.70 -3.51
N LEU A 171 -12.40 -6.09 -4.01
CA LEU A 171 -13.19 -5.25 -4.89
C LEU A 171 -13.84 -4.05 -4.16
N ALA A 172 -13.95 -4.09 -2.82
CA ALA A 172 -14.41 -2.95 -2.05
C ALA A 172 -13.31 -1.90 -1.83
N THR A 173 -12.05 -2.33 -1.68
CA THR A 173 -10.95 -1.47 -1.20
C THR A 173 -9.95 -1.08 -2.29
N ALA A 174 -9.77 -1.91 -3.32
CA ALA A 174 -8.93 -1.56 -4.46
C ALA A 174 -9.61 -0.44 -5.25
N SER A 175 -8.88 0.65 -5.56
CA SER A 175 -9.34 1.65 -6.54
C SER A 175 -9.19 1.12 -7.97
N ASP A 176 -9.88 1.74 -8.92
CA ASP A 176 -9.73 1.36 -10.34
C ASP A 176 -8.30 1.65 -10.83
N GLY A 177 -7.71 2.77 -10.42
CA GLY A 177 -6.31 3.10 -10.73
C GLY A 177 -5.31 2.08 -10.15
N PHE A 178 -5.56 1.52 -8.96
CA PHE A 178 -4.74 0.44 -8.42
C PHE A 178 -4.80 -0.80 -9.32
N LEU A 179 -5.99 -1.18 -9.79
CA LEU A 179 -6.18 -2.32 -10.68
C LEU A 179 -5.53 -2.08 -12.05
N GLN A 180 -5.73 -0.90 -12.64
CA GLN A 180 -5.04 -0.50 -13.87
C GLN A 180 -3.53 -0.57 -13.72
N TYR A 181 -2.99 0.00 -12.63
CA TYR A 181 -1.56 0.02 -12.37
C TYR A 181 -0.99 -1.40 -12.29
N ALA A 182 -1.69 -2.29 -11.56
CA ALA A 182 -1.30 -3.70 -11.45
C ALA A 182 -1.28 -4.41 -12.81
N ILE A 183 -2.27 -4.16 -13.68
CA ILE A 183 -2.31 -4.74 -15.04
C ILE A 183 -1.17 -4.19 -15.90
N LEU A 184 -0.98 -2.88 -15.91
CA LEU A 184 0.02 -2.22 -16.76
C LEU A 184 1.46 -2.58 -16.36
N HIS A 185 1.74 -2.67 -15.07
CA HIS A 185 3.11 -2.82 -14.54
C HIS A 185 3.43 -4.23 -14.07
N GLY A 186 2.42 -5.11 -13.92
CA GLY A 186 2.61 -6.43 -13.34
C GLY A 186 3.11 -6.34 -11.91
N ARG A 187 3.75 -7.43 -11.45
CA ARG A 187 4.39 -7.49 -10.13
C ARG A 187 5.75 -8.18 -10.27
N THR A 188 6.83 -7.42 -10.16
CA THR A 188 8.20 -7.94 -10.25
C THR A 188 8.46 -8.98 -9.16
N GLY A 189 9.15 -10.06 -9.51
CA GLY A 189 9.39 -11.19 -8.60
C GLY A 189 8.22 -12.18 -8.51
N THR A 190 7.15 -11.99 -9.29
CA THR A 190 5.97 -12.88 -9.30
C THR A 190 5.68 -13.45 -10.69
N ARG A 191 4.67 -14.32 -10.77
CA ARG A 191 4.15 -14.85 -12.04
C ARG A 191 3.26 -13.85 -12.82
N MET A 192 2.93 -12.68 -12.27
CA MET A 192 2.06 -11.69 -12.91
C MET A 192 2.88 -10.72 -13.78
N PRO A 193 2.91 -10.87 -15.11
CA PRO A 193 3.69 -10.01 -15.98
C PRO A 193 3.04 -8.62 -16.14
N ALA A 194 3.79 -7.69 -16.71
CA ALA A 194 3.27 -6.40 -17.16
C ALA A 194 2.52 -6.56 -18.49
N PHE A 195 1.38 -5.88 -18.64
CA PHE A 195 0.57 -5.91 -19.87
C PHE A 195 0.59 -4.60 -20.67
N ARG A 196 1.30 -3.56 -20.22
CA ARG A 196 1.39 -2.26 -20.93
C ARG A 196 1.84 -2.35 -22.41
N ASP A 197 2.61 -3.38 -22.75
CA ASP A 197 3.14 -3.60 -24.11
C ASP A 197 2.26 -4.58 -24.92
N ARG A 198 1.17 -5.10 -24.32
CA ARG A 198 0.26 -6.09 -24.92
C ARG A 198 -1.18 -5.58 -25.05
N LEU A 199 -1.60 -4.71 -24.15
CA LEU A 199 -2.96 -4.18 -24.08
C LEU A 199 -2.95 -2.66 -24.31
N ALA A 200 -3.86 -2.20 -25.16
CA ALA A 200 -4.15 -0.79 -25.30
C ALA A 200 -4.83 -0.24 -24.02
N PRO A 201 -4.72 1.07 -23.73
CA PRO A 201 -5.34 1.67 -22.53
C PRO A 201 -6.84 1.36 -22.39
N ASP A 202 -7.60 1.40 -23.48
CA ASP A 202 -9.04 1.10 -23.45
C ASP A 202 -9.31 -0.37 -23.10
N GLN A 203 -8.45 -1.31 -23.54
CA GLN A 203 -8.58 -2.72 -23.16
C GLN A 203 -8.32 -2.92 -21.66
N VAL A 204 -7.41 -2.15 -21.06
CA VAL A 204 -7.19 -2.18 -19.61
C VAL A 204 -8.43 -1.68 -18.87
N ASN A 205 -9.06 -0.59 -19.35
CA ASN A 205 -10.30 -0.08 -18.78
C ASN A 205 -11.44 -1.11 -18.88
N ASP A 206 -11.57 -1.76 -20.03
CA ASP A 206 -12.54 -2.82 -20.26
C ASP A 206 -12.32 -3.98 -19.28
N VAL A 207 -11.07 -4.43 -19.08
CA VAL A 207 -10.74 -5.48 -18.09
C VAL A 207 -11.11 -5.03 -16.67
N VAL A 208 -10.79 -3.80 -16.27
CA VAL A 208 -11.17 -3.30 -14.94
C VAL A 208 -12.69 -3.23 -14.78
N ALA A 209 -13.43 -2.80 -15.81
CA ALA A 209 -14.89 -2.84 -15.82
C ALA A 209 -15.43 -4.28 -15.67
N HIS A 210 -14.77 -5.25 -16.30
CA HIS A 210 -15.09 -6.67 -16.11
C HIS A 210 -14.80 -7.15 -14.68
N LEU A 211 -13.66 -6.80 -14.08
CA LEU A 211 -13.36 -7.16 -12.69
C LEU A 211 -14.40 -6.61 -11.71
N ARG A 212 -14.87 -5.37 -11.94
CA ARG A 212 -15.96 -4.77 -11.14
C ARG A 212 -17.30 -5.48 -11.30
N SER A 213 -17.53 -6.16 -12.41
CA SER A 213 -18.75 -6.97 -12.60
C SER A 213 -18.83 -8.18 -11.66
N PHE A 214 -17.71 -8.60 -11.06
CA PHE A 214 -17.70 -9.65 -10.05
C PHE A 214 -18.28 -9.20 -8.70
N ASP A 215 -18.26 -7.90 -8.40
CA ASP A 215 -18.86 -7.41 -7.15
C ASP A 215 -20.38 -7.35 -7.27
N ARG A 216 -21.03 -8.40 -6.76
CA ARG A 216 -22.50 -8.53 -6.75
C ARG A 216 -23.21 -7.47 -5.92
N ARG A 217 -22.48 -6.68 -5.11
CA ARG A 217 -23.05 -5.55 -4.35
C ARG A 217 -23.13 -4.27 -5.18
N ARG A 218 -22.37 -4.17 -6.27
CA ARG A 218 -22.41 -3.03 -7.19
C ARG A 218 -23.50 -3.28 -8.26
N PRO A 219 -24.39 -2.31 -8.53
CA PRO A 219 -25.29 -2.40 -9.68
C PRO A 219 -24.47 -2.59 -10.97
N PRO A 220 -24.94 -3.39 -11.95
CA PRO A 220 -24.23 -3.58 -13.20
C PRO A 220 -23.96 -2.22 -13.86
N ALA A 221 -22.73 -2.00 -14.34
CA ALA A 221 -22.40 -0.83 -15.13
C ALA A 221 -23.40 -0.75 -16.30
N HIS A 222 -23.95 0.44 -16.56
CA HIS A 222 -24.96 0.64 -17.58
C HIS A 222 -24.53 -0.03 -18.89
N ALA A 223 -25.24 -1.11 -19.27
CA ALA A 223 -25.05 -1.74 -20.56
C ALA A 223 -25.23 -0.66 -21.63
N HIS A 224 -24.28 -0.55 -22.55
CA HIS A 224 -24.49 0.28 -23.73
C HIS A 224 -25.77 -0.22 -24.43
N PRO A 225 -26.67 0.66 -24.89
CA PRO A 225 -27.80 0.23 -25.68
C PRO A 225 -27.25 -0.31 -27.01
N GLY A 226 -27.24 -1.63 -27.19
CA GLY A 226 -26.75 -2.25 -28.44
C GLY A 226 -26.47 -3.76 -28.44
N ASP A 227 -26.44 -4.45 -27.29
CA ASP A 227 -26.26 -5.91 -27.21
C ASP A 227 -27.59 -6.69 -27.24
#